data_AF-M3JT82-F1
#
_entry.id   AF-M3JT82-F1
#
_cell.length_a   1.000
_cell.length_b   1.000
_cell.length_c   1.000
_cell.angle_alpha   90.00
_cell.angle_beta   90.00
_cell.angle_gamma   90.00
#
_symmetry.space_group_name_H-M   'P 1'
#
loop_
_entity.id
_entity.type
_entity.pdbx_description
1 polymer ?
#
loop_
_entity_poly.entity_id
_entity_poly.type
_entity_poly.pdbx_seq_one_letter_code
_entity_poly.pdbx_strand_id
1 'polypeptide(L)'
;MTTDKPIPRRASRKPRKSLYEEYITPKLIKDTKFFIAGLTVMTIHIFHYLSIMKYWMTHPRVSKYTLVFHFAIFIVDVIILYYLYLFKLYPILYAEEIAAEKLDQERMKREHDEQMELRRSKKAE
;
A
#
# COMPACT_ATOMS: atom_id res chain seq x y z
N MET A 1 14.70 42.96 -56.32
CA MET A 1 14.08 43.08 -54.97
C MET A 1 12.98 42.02 -54.87
N THR A 2 13.32 40.85 -54.34
CA THR A 2 12.36 39.77 -54.05
C THR A 2 12.19 39.70 -52.54
N THR A 3 10.98 39.98 -52.07
CA THR A 3 10.62 39.95 -50.65
C THR A 3 10.31 38.52 -50.23
N ASP A 4 11.27 37.85 -49.62
CA ASP A 4 11.04 36.58 -48.92
C ASP A 4 10.18 36.86 -47.68
N LYS A 5 8.92 36.42 -47.72
CA LYS A 5 8.07 36.35 -46.53
C LYS A 5 8.37 35.04 -45.80
N PRO A 6 8.68 35.05 -44.49
CA PRO A 6 8.87 33.81 -43.75
C PRO A 6 7.52 33.09 -43.60
N ILE A 7 7.51 31.82 -43.99
CA ILE A 7 6.38 30.89 -43.80
C ILE A 7 6.12 30.76 -42.29
N PRO A 8 4.89 30.99 -41.79
CA PRO A 8 4.60 30.82 -40.38
C PRO A 8 4.76 29.35 -40.00
N ARG A 9 5.70 29.07 -39.09
CA ARG A 9 5.85 27.73 -38.47
C ARG A 9 4.50 27.34 -37.88
N ARG A 10 3.90 26.29 -38.45
CA ARG A 10 2.74 25.60 -37.87
C ARG A 10 3.02 25.38 -36.38
N ALA A 11 2.28 26.06 -35.53
CA ALA A 11 2.30 25.80 -34.10
C ALA A 11 1.99 24.31 -33.91
N SER A 12 2.99 23.54 -33.47
CA SER A 12 2.79 22.16 -33.06
C SER A 12 1.81 22.21 -31.90
N ARG A 13 0.54 21.88 -32.14
CA ARG A 13 -0.42 21.60 -31.09
C ARG A 13 0.18 20.48 -30.25
N LYS A 14 0.74 20.82 -29.08
CA LYS A 14 1.10 19.83 -28.07
C LYS A 14 -0.15 18.96 -27.86
N PRO A 15 -0.04 17.62 -27.90
CA PRO A 15 -1.18 16.77 -27.63
C PRO A 15 -1.68 17.13 -26.23
N ARG A 16 -2.92 17.61 -26.17
CA ARG A 16 -3.59 17.94 -24.93
C ARG A 16 -3.81 16.59 -24.23
N LYS A 17 -3.02 16.30 -23.19
CA LYS A 17 -3.20 15.10 -22.36
C LYS A 17 -4.68 15.03 -21.97
N SER A 18 -5.29 13.85 -22.11
CA SER A 18 -6.71 13.71 -21.82
C SER A 18 -6.95 14.02 -20.34
N LEU A 19 -8.08 14.65 -19.99
CA LEU A 19 -8.40 14.92 -18.58
C LEU A 19 -8.39 13.64 -17.73
N TYR A 20 -8.64 12.47 -18.33
CA TYR A 20 -8.56 11.17 -17.67
C TYR A 20 -7.13 10.76 -17.26
N GLU A 21 -6.11 11.13 -18.03
CA GLU A 21 -4.69 10.91 -17.68
C GLU A 21 -4.21 11.78 -16.53
N GLU A 22 -4.92 12.87 -16.22
CA GLU A 22 -4.56 13.77 -15.13
C GLU A 22 -5.08 13.26 -13.77
N TYR A 23 -6.21 12.55 -13.76
CA TYR A 23 -6.81 12.01 -12.53
C TYR A 23 -6.40 10.56 -12.22
N ILE A 24 -6.20 9.70 -13.23
CA ILE A 24 -5.81 8.31 -13.01
C ILE A 24 -4.29 8.21 -12.93
N THR A 25 -3.75 8.49 -11.74
CA THR A 25 -2.33 8.26 -11.47
C THR A 25 -2.06 6.78 -11.18
N PRO A 26 -0.86 6.26 -11.51
CA PRO A 26 -0.47 4.90 -11.14
C PRO A 26 -0.59 4.64 -9.62
N LYS A 27 -0.36 5.68 -8.82
CA LYS A 27 -0.57 5.64 -7.36
C LYS A 27 -2.02 5.39 -6.99
N LEU A 28 -2.96 6.12 -7.60
CA LEU A 28 -4.39 5.94 -7.35
C LEU A 28 -4.86 4.52 -7.70
N ILE A 29 -4.33 3.92 -8.76
CA ILE A 29 -4.64 2.52 -9.13
C ILE A 29 -4.17 1.55 -8.04
N LYS A 30 -2.96 1.74 -7.50
CA LYS A 30 -2.41 0.91 -6.42
C LYS A 30 -3.25 1.04 -5.14
N ASP A 31 -3.56 2.27 -4.75
CA ASP A 31 -4.37 2.55 -3.57
C ASP A 31 -5.78 1.96 -3.71
N THR A 32 -6.38 2.05 -4.88
CA THR A 32 -7.69 1.44 -5.17
C THR A 32 -7.64 -0.08 -5.08
N LYS A 33 -6.61 -0.73 -5.62
CA LYS A 33 -6.44 -2.19 -5.50
C LYS A 33 -6.27 -2.62 -4.05
N PHE A 34 -5.45 -1.89 -3.29
CA PHE A 34 -5.24 -2.15 -1.87
C PHE A 34 -6.53 -1.96 -1.05
N PHE A 35 -7.31 -0.92 -1.38
CA PHE A 35 -8.60 -0.64 -0.76
C PHE A 35 -9.63 -1.75 -1.05
N ILE A 36 -9.77 -2.17 -2.31
CA ILE A 36 -10.69 -3.26 -2.69
C ILE A 36 -10.32 -4.54 -1.95
N ALA A 37 -9.03 -4.90 -1.92
CA ALA A 37 -8.57 -6.07 -1.19
C ALA A 37 -8.87 -5.96 0.32
N GLY A 38 -8.67 -4.78 0.91
CA GLY A 38 -9.00 -4.52 2.32
C GLY A 38 -10.50 -4.67 2.59
N LEU A 39 -11.34 -4.14 1.69
CA LEU A 39 -12.79 -4.28 1.76
C LEU A 39 -13.21 -5.76 1.69
N THR A 40 -12.58 -6.55 0.81
CA THR A 40 -12.82 -8.01 0.73
C THR A 40 -12.46 -8.69 2.04
N VAL A 41 -11.28 -8.40 2.61
CA VAL A 41 -10.87 -8.96 3.91
C VAL A 41 -11.87 -8.60 5.00
N MET A 42 -12.25 -7.33 5.13
CA MET A 42 -13.24 -6.88 6.12
C MET A 42 -14.59 -7.59 5.95
N THR A 43 -15.03 -7.76 4.71
CA THR A 43 -16.29 -8.43 4.39
C THR A 43 -16.27 -9.88 4.89
N ILE A 44 -15.19 -10.63 4.63
CA ILE A 44 -15.02 -12.00 5.13
C ILE A 44 -15.10 -12.06 6.65
N HIS A 45 -14.46 -11.11 7.35
CA HIS A 45 -14.46 -11.07 8.81
C HIS A 45 -15.86 -10.83 9.38
N ILE A 46 -16.58 -9.86 8.82
CA ILE A 46 -17.96 -9.54 9.24
C ILE A 46 -18.84 -10.77 9.05
N PHE A 47 -18.79 -11.43 7.89
CA PHE A 47 -19.62 -12.60 7.63
C PHE A 47 -19.25 -13.81 8.50
N HIS A 48 -17.97 -14.05 8.76
CA HIS A 48 -17.54 -15.12 9.65
C HIS A 48 -17.99 -14.84 11.10
N TYR A 49 -17.82 -13.62 11.60
CA TYR A 49 -18.32 -13.25 12.93
C TYR A 49 -19.84 -13.40 13.02
N LEU A 50 -20.58 -12.91 12.02
CA LEU A 50 -22.04 -13.04 11.96
C LEU A 50 -22.48 -14.51 11.90
N SER A 51 -21.71 -15.39 11.24
CA SER A 51 -22.04 -16.82 11.20
C SER A 51 -21.90 -17.48 12.58
N ILE A 52 -20.88 -17.12 13.34
CA ILE A 52 -20.69 -17.57 14.74
C ILE A 52 -21.84 -17.08 15.61
N MET A 53 -22.19 -15.79 15.51
CA MET A 53 -23.30 -15.21 16.26
C MET A 53 -24.63 -15.86 15.89
N LYS A 54 -24.89 -16.08 14.60
CA LYS A 54 -26.08 -16.79 14.12
C LYS A 54 -26.13 -18.21 14.67
N TYR A 55 -25.00 -18.92 14.68
CA TYR A 55 -24.93 -20.27 15.24
C TYR A 55 -25.25 -20.27 16.73
N TRP A 56 -24.69 -19.33 17.49
CA TRP A 56 -24.95 -19.22 18.92
C TRP A 56 -26.41 -18.88 19.23
N MET A 57 -27.01 -17.94 18.49
CA MET A 57 -28.43 -17.56 18.67
C MET A 57 -29.39 -18.70 18.31
N THR A 58 -29.07 -19.48 17.28
CA THR A 58 -29.92 -20.60 16.84
C THR A 58 -29.73 -21.86 17.69
N HIS A 59 -28.60 -21.99 18.38
CA HIS A 59 -28.28 -23.12 19.26
C HIS A 59 -27.95 -22.64 20.68
N PRO A 60 -28.94 -22.21 21.47
CA PRO A 60 -28.73 -21.61 22.79
C PRO A 60 -28.12 -22.58 23.83
N ARG A 61 -28.17 -23.89 23.55
CA ARG A 61 -27.56 -24.95 24.39
C ARG A 61 -26.17 -25.36 23.91
N VAL A 62 -25.56 -24.63 22.98
CA VAL A 62 -24.20 -24.92 22.50
C VAL A 62 -23.22 -24.89 23.66
N SER A 63 -22.29 -25.85 23.69
CA SER A 63 -21.27 -25.88 24.72
C SER A 63 -20.32 -24.68 24.58
N LYS A 64 -19.84 -24.16 25.72
CA LYS A 64 -18.85 -23.08 25.74
C LYS A 64 -17.60 -23.44 24.94
N TYR A 65 -17.16 -24.70 25.01
CA TYR A 65 -15.99 -25.19 24.28
C TYR A 65 -16.17 -25.13 22.77
N THR A 66 -17.35 -25.51 22.27
CA THR A 66 -17.68 -25.41 20.85
C THR A 66 -17.67 -23.96 20.39
N LEU A 67 -18.24 -23.04 21.18
CA LEU A 67 -18.24 -21.62 20.86
C LEU A 67 -16.82 -21.03 20.84
N VAL A 68 -16.00 -21.36 21.85
CA VAL A 68 -14.58 -20.96 21.90
C VAL A 68 -13.81 -21.48 20.70
N PHE A 69 -14.06 -22.72 20.27
CA PHE A 69 -13.42 -23.27 19.08
C PHE A 69 -13.76 -22.49 17.81
N HIS A 70 -15.02 -22.07 17.63
CA HIS A 70 -15.41 -21.25 16.48
C HIS A 70 -14.71 -19.88 16.50
N PHE A 71 -14.61 -19.25 17.67
CA PHE A 71 -13.85 -18.01 17.82
C PHE A 71 -12.34 -18.20 17.59
N ALA A 72 -11.77 -19.33 18.00
CA ALA A 72 -10.37 -19.64 17.74
C ALA A 72 -10.10 -19.76 16.23
N ILE A 73 -10.97 -20.43 15.47
CA ILE A 73 -10.87 -20.47 14.00
C ILE A 73 -10.97 -19.06 13.42
N PHE A 74 -11.93 -18.25 13.88
CA PHE A 74 -12.06 -16.87 13.43
C PHE A 74 -10.77 -16.06 13.67
N ILE A 75 -10.15 -16.17 14.85
CA ILE A 75 -8.89 -15.49 15.16
C ILE A 75 -7.76 -15.96 14.24
N VAL A 76 -7.67 -17.26 13.97
CA VAL A 76 -6.67 -17.82 13.05
C VAL A 76 -6.88 -17.26 11.64
N ASP A 77 -8.11 -17.23 11.15
CA ASP A 77 -8.45 -16.63 9.86
C ASP A 77 -8.07 -15.15 9.80
N VAL A 78 -8.34 -14.38 10.86
CA VAL A 78 -7.95 -12.98 10.97
C VAL A 78 -6.45 -12.84 10.82
N ILE A 79 -5.68 -13.58 11.60
CA ILE A 79 -4.21 -13.51 11.58
C ILE A 79 -3.68 -13.85 10.18
N ILE A 80 -4.19 -14.92 9.55
CA ILE A 80 -3.76 -15.35 8.21
C ILE A 80 -4.10 -14.29 7.16
N LEU A 81 -5.33 -13.80 7.15
CA LEU A 81 -5.76 -12.82 6.14
C LEU A 81 -5.03 -11.49 6.27
N TYR A 82 -4.81 -11.01 7.50
CA TYR A 82 -4.01 -9.81 7.72
C TYR A 82 -2.53 -10.04 7.39
N TYR A 83 -1.99 -11.23 7.65
CA TYR A 83 -0.64 -11.57 7.24
C TYR A 83 -0.50 -11.49 5.71
N LEU A 84 -1.43 -12.10 4.97
CA LEU A 84 -1.43 -12.03 3.51
C LEU A 84 -1.66 -10.59 3.01
N TYR A 85 -2.54 -9.84 3.63
CA TYR A 85 -2.85 -8.46 3.23
C TYR A 85 -1.66 -7.51 3.45
N LEU A 86 -1.04 -7.53 4.63
CA LEU A 86 0.02 -6.59 5.00
C LEU A 86 1.42 -7.06 4.61
N PHE A 87 1.72 -8.37 4.69
CA PHE A 87 3.08 -8.86 4.46
C PHE A 87 3.27 -9.51 3.09
N LYS A 88 2.20 -9.82 2.35
CA LYS A 88 2.30 -10.29 0.95
C LYS A 88 1.79 -9.24 -0.02
N LEU A 89 0.55 -8.79 0.12
CA LEU A 89 -0.09 -7.92 -0.87
C LEU A 89 0.49 -6.50 -0.87
N TYR A 90 0.63 -5.87 0.31
CA TYR A 90 1.23 -4.54 0.43
C TYR A 90 2.63 -4.43 -0.22
N PRO A 91 3.61 -5.30 0.10
CA PRO A 91 4.93 -5.18 -0.53
C PRO A 91 4.94 -5.49 -2.03
N ILE A 92 3.97 -6.26 -2.54
CA ILE A 92 3.82 -6.47 -3.99
C ILE A 92 3.31 -5.20 -4.67
N LEU A 93 2.31 -4.53 -4.07
CA LEU A 93 1.73 -3.32 -4.64
C LEU A 93 2.68 -2.12 -4.54
N TYR A 94 3.40 -1.98 -3.43
CA TYR A 94 4.24 -0.81 -3.13
C TYR A 94 5.75 -1.10 -3.20
N ALA A 95 6.16 -2.10 -4.00
CA ALA A 95 7.57 -2.53 -4.08
C ALA A 95 8.53 -1.39 -4.43
N GLU A 96 8.14 -0.52 -5.37
CA GLU A 96 8.94 0.62 -5.81
C GLU A 96 9.11 1.67 -4.71
N GLU A 97 8.03 2.00 -4.01
CA GLU A 97 8.07 2.93 -2.87
C GLU A 97 8.93 2.39 -1.73
N ILE A 98 8.79 1.10 -1.41
CA ILE A 98 9.57 0.45 -0.35
C ILE A 98 11.06 0.42 -0.73
N ALA A 99 11.39 0.20 -2.01
CA ALA A 99 12.76 0.22 -2.48
C ALA A 99 13.37 1.63 -2.39
N ALA A 100 12.60 2.67 -2.75
CA ALA A 100 13.03 4.05 -2.63
C ALA A 100 13.26 4.45 -1.16
N GLU A 101 12.34 4.10 -0.27
CA GLU A 101 12.43 4.42 1.16
C GLU A 101 13.63 3.74 1.82
N LYS A 102 13.93 2.48 1.45
CA LYS A 102 15.13 1.78 1.92
C LYS A 102 16.42 2.45 1.46
N LEU A 103 16.47 2.89 0.20
CA LEU A 103 17.65 3.57 -0.34
C LEU A 103 17.90 4.91 0.36
N ASP A 104 16.83 5.66 0.66
CA ASP A 104 16.93 6.90 1.43
C ASP A 104 17.35 6.64 2.89
N GLN A 105 16.82 5.59 3.54
CA GLN A 105 17.27 5.19 4.88
C GLN A 105 18.76 4.81 4.91
N GLU A 106 19.25 4.09 3.90
CA GLU A 106 20.67 3.75 3.79
C GLU A 106 21.54 5.00 3.59
N ARG A 107 21.11 5.96 2.79
CA ARG A 107 21.82 7.24 2.61
C ARG A 107 21.90 8.02 3.91
N MET A 108 20.77 8.19 4.60
CA MET A 108 20.72 8.88 5.90
C MET A 108 21.61 8.21 6.95
N LYS A 109 21.66 6.87 6.94
CA LYS A 109 22.53 6.12 7.85
C LYS A 109 24.02 6.35 7.55
N ARG A 110 24.42 6.33 6.28
CA ARG A 110 25.81 6.62 5.88
C ARG A 110 26.22 8.04 6.24
N GLU A 111 25.37 9.03 5.96
CA GLU A 111 25.63 10.43 6.34
C GLU A 111 25.76 10.61 7.86
N HIS A 112 24.95 9.88 8.65
CA HIS A 112 25.04 9.89 10.10
C HIS A 112 26.36 9.26 10.59
N ASP A 113 26.74 8.11 10.05
CA ASP A 113 27.97 7.40 10.42
C ASP A 113 29.21 8.24 10.06
N GLU A 114 29.24 8.85 8.87
CA GLU A 114 30.31 9.78 8.44
C GLU A 114 30.42 11.00 9.37
N GLN A 115 29.30 11.61 9.76
CA GLN A 115 29.32 12.71 10.73
C GLN A 115 29.84 12.28 12.11
N MET A 116 29.52 11.07 12.55
CA MET A 116 29.97 10.54 13.83
C MET A 116 31.47 10.24 13.82
N GLU A 117 32.02 9.73 12.72
CA GLU A 117 33.45 9.55 12.53
C GLU A 117 34.20 10.89 12.50
N LEU A 118 33.71 11.87 11.74
CA LEU A 118 34.24 13.24 11.70
C LEU A 118 34.25 13.91 13.08
N ARG A 119 33.23 13.66 13.91
CA ARG A 119 33.17 14.16 15.28
C ARG A 119 34.15 13.45 16.22
N ARG A 120 34.43 12.17 15.98
CA ARG A 120 35.39 11.39 16.77
C ARG A 120 36.83 11.77 16.42
N SER A 121 37.15 11.96 15.14
CA SER A 121 38.49 12.39 14.71
C SER A 121 38.83 13.78 15.23
N LYS A 122 37.89 14.74 15.18
CA LYS A 122 38.07 16.09 15.74
C LYS A 122 38.21 16.15 17.27
N LYS A 123 37.82 15.10 18.00
CA LYS A 123 38.03 15.02 19.46
C LYS A 123 39.36 14.36 19.84
N ALA A 124 40.04 13.75 18.87
CA ALA A 124 41.30 13.04 19.08
C ALA A 124 42.53 13.90 18.72
N GLU A 125 42.35 15.02 18.03
CA GLU A 125 43.31 16.14 17.90
C GLU A 125 43.18 17.11 19.08
#